data_AF-A0A5D3FYL1-F1
#
_entry.id   AF-A0A5D3FYL1-F1
#
_cell.length_a   1.000
_cell.length_b   1.000
_cell.length_c   1.000
_cell.angle_alpha   90.00
_cell.angle_beta   90.00
_cell.angle_gamma   90.00
#
_symmetry.space_group_name_H-M   'P 1'
#
loop_
_entity.id
_entity.type
_entity.pdbx_description
1 polymer ?
#
loop_
_entity_poly.entity_id
_entity_poly.type
_entity_poly.pdbx_seq_one_letter_code
_entity_poly.pdbx_strand_id
1 'polypeptide(L)'
;MDAAESVATGPVVVVSRRLAPLIGREARRLVRHPVLWLVPVVVIVTTAFDSASGGRDAGYWYGTIFITVTFFGPIFVLFSANLVASGARRSRAEEMLNVTPTTDTRRTWAMSLGVALPLAGVGAVGAGAMALIDSVKDIPPEDVRTAGELAQLPFVLAGAGLLGVLAARWLPFAGGVLVTFLAATLGGLVLFRRFDSGIWWMWWTTGTPFEGQAPVPGEPWLHAAYLAGLCACAAIAAVYRDRAQWPRLALVGVPVMAATLVLGWLQLR
;
A
#
# COMPACT_ATOMS: atom_id res chain seq x y z
N MET A 1 -8.86 -41.57 -35.09
CA MET A 1 -9.13 -40.11 -35.10
C MET A 1 -9.92 -39.85 -33.84
N ASP A 2 -9.20 -39.47 -32.79
CA ASP A 2 -9.61 -39.69 -31.41
C ASP A 2 -10.37 -38.50 -30.83
N ALA A 3 -11.49 -38.79 -30.18
CA ALA A 3 -12.33 -37.84 -29.46
C ALA A 3 -11.73 -37.39 -28.10
N ALA A 4 -10.42 -37.55 -27.90
CA ALA A 4 -9.76 -37.38 -26.60
C ALA A 4 -9.05 -36.02 -26.40
N GLU A 5 -8.96 -35.16 -27.42
CA GLU A 5 -8.18 -33.91 -27.35
C GLU A 5 -8.99 -32.66 -26.94
N SER A 6 -10.31 -32.76 -26.76
CA SER A 6 -11.18 -31.58 -26.59
C SER A 6 -11.37 -31.09 -25.13
N VAL A 7 -10.78 -31.72 -24.12
CA VAL A 7 -11.17 -31.48 -22.71
C VAL A 7 -10.15 -30.64 -21.91
N ALA A 8 -8.95 -30.38 -22.44
CA ALA A 8 -7.85 -29.77 -21.67
C ALA A 8 -7.80 -28.23 -21.66
N THR A 9 -8.83 -27.52 -22.16
CA THR A 9 -8.90 -26.05 -22.13
C THR A 9 -10.04 -25.49 -21.24
N GLY A 10 -10.61 -26.32 -20.35
CA GLY A 10 -11.47 -25.86 -19.26
C GLY A 10 -10.67 -25.47 -18.01
N PRO A 11 -11.31 -25.18 -16.87
CA PRO A 11 -11.91 -23.92 -16.36
C PRO A 11 -10.95 -22.73 -16.15
N VAL A 12 -9.62 -22.90 -16.26
CA VAL A 12 -8.64 -21.88 -15.83
C VAL A 12 -8.70 -20.60 -16.69
N VAL A 13 -8.87 -20.75 -18.01
CA VAL A 13 -8.93 -19.63 -18.96
C VAL A 13 -10.22 -18.80 -18.79
N VAL A 14 -11.33 -19.43 -18.43
CA VAL A 14 -12.63 -18.75 -18.22
C VAL A 14 -12.65 -17.95 -16.92
N VAL A 15 -11.94 -18.42 -15.88
CA VAL A 15 -11.84 -17.73 -14.58
C VAL A 15 -11.02 -16.44 -14.68
N SER A 16 -9.92 -16.45 -15.45
CA SER A 16 -9.04 -15.28 -15.63
C SER A 16 -9.76 -14.10 -16.31
N ARG A 17 -10.56 -14.36 -17.36
CA ARG A 17 -11.29 -13.30 -18.10
C ARG A 17 -12.30 -12.52 -17.26
N ARG A 18 -12.82 -13.08 -16.17
CA ARG A 18 -13.84 -12.43 -15.33
C ARG A 18 -13.25 -11.60 -14.19
N LEU A 19 -11.99 -11.84 -13.79
CA LEU A 19 -11.36 -11.12 -12.68
C LEU A 19 -10.84 -9.73 -13.11
N ALA A 20 -10.23 -9.65 -14.30
CA ALA A 20 -9.69 -8.41 -14.85
C ALA A 20 -10.69 -7.22 -14.88
N PRO A 21 -11.93 -7.38 -15.38
CA PRO A 21 -12.90 -6.27 -15.37
C PRO A 21 -13.33 -5.87 -13.95
N LEU A 22 -13.36 -6.80 -13.00
CA LEU A 22 -13.65 -6.48 -11.59
C LEU A 22 -12.53 -5.66 -10.96
N ILE A 23 -11.27 -6.08 -11.17
CA ILE A 23 -10.08 -5.34 -10.72
C ILE A 23 -10.12 -3.93 -11.32
N GLY A 24 -10.36 -3.80 -12.62
CA GLY A 24 -10.43 -2.50 -13.29
C GLY A 24 -11.53 -1.58 -12.75
N ARG A 25 -12.68 -2.14 -12.35
CA ARG A 25 -13.78 -1.37 -11.74
C ARG A 25 -13.40 -0.85 -10.36
N GLU A 26 -12.82 -1.69 -9.50
CA GLU A 26 -12.42 -1.27 -8.15
C GLU A 26 -11.24 -0.30 -8.20
N ALA A 27 -10.26 -0.53 -9.09
CA ALA A 27 -9.18 0.41 -9.36
C ALA A 27 -9.71 1.78 -9.79
N ARG A 28 -10.66 1.82 -10.74
CA ARG A 28 -11.27 3.07 -11.20
C ARG A 28 -12.03 3.79 -10.09
N ARG A 29 -12.71 3.05 -9.21
CA ARG A 29 -13.42 3.64 -8.06
C ARG A 29 -12.45 4.27 -7.08
N LEU A 30 -11.35 3.59 -6.77
CA LEU A 30 -10.33 4.12 -5.88
C LEU A 30 -9.68 5.37 -6.49
N VAL A 31 -9.20 5.30 -7.73
CA VAL A 31 -8.53 6.43 -8.42
C VAL A 31 -9.43 7.67 -8.51
N ARG A 32 -10.75 7.48 -8.67
CA ARG A 32 -11.71 8.59 -8.71
C ARG A 32 -12.22 9.01 -7.33
N HIS A 33 -11.73 8.41 -6.26
CA HIS A 33 -12.25 8.69 -4.92
C HIS A 33 -11.86 10.12 -4.49
N PRO A 34 -12.81 10.99 -4.09
CA PRO A 34 -12.55 12.40 -3.80
C PRO A 34 -11.47 12.63 -2.75
N VAL A 35 -11.37 11.73 -1.76
CA VAL A 35 -10.34 11.80 -0.70
C VAL A 35 -8.92 11.71 -1.26
N LEU A 36 -8.69 10.96 -2.34
CA LEU A 36 -7.36 10.89 -2.95
C LEU A 36 -6.97 12.20 -3.66
N TRP A 37 -7.94 13.04 -4.04
CA TRP A 37 -7.67 14.35 -4.64
C TRP A 37 -7.19 15.38 -3.62
N LEU A 38 -7.35 15.13 -2.32
CA LEU A 38 -6.77 15.99 -1.30
C LEU A 38 -5.24 16.00 -1.38
N VAL A 39 -4.61 14.89 -1.77
CA VAL A 39 -3.14 14.81 -1.92
C VAL A 39 -2.63 15.78 -3.00
N PRO A 40 -3.05 15.71 -4.28
CA PRO A 40 -2.61 16.66 -5.28
C PRO A 40 -3.06 18.09 -4.97
N VAL A 41 -4.21 18.30 -4.32
CA VAL A 41 -4.64 19.65 -3.91
C VAL A 41 -3.69 20.23 -2.86
N VAL A 42 -3.35 19.47 -1.81
CA VAL A 42 -2.38 19.89 -0.79
C VAL A 42 -1.05 20.19 -1.46
N VAL A 43 -0.56 19.30 -2.32
CA VAL A 43 0.68 19.51 -3.09
C VAL A 43 0.59 20.79 -3.90
N ILE A 44 -0.45 21.01 -4.70
CA ILE A 44 -0.59 22.21 -5.55
C ILE A 44 -0.64 23.47 -4.69
N VAL A 45 -1.37 23.47 -3.58
CA VAL A 45 -1.49 24.63 -2.69
C VAL A 45 -0.16 24.94 -2.03
N THR A 46 0.52 23.96 -1.43
CA THR A 46 1.84 24.16 -0.81
C THR A 46 2.90 24.51 -1.86
N THR A 47 2.79 23.96 -3.06
CA THR A 47 3.63 24.30 -4.21
C THR A 47 3.44 25.77 -4.59
N ALA A 48 2.20 26.22 -4.76
CA ALA A 48 1.85 27.56 -5.24
C ALA A 48 2.20 28.65 -4.22
N PHE A 49 1.87 28.45 -2.94
CA PHE A 49 2.17 29.39 -1.85
C PHE A 49 3.66 29.72 -1.78
N ASP A 50 4.48 28.69 -1.86
CA ASP A 50 5.91 28.86 -1.69
C ASP A 50 6.64 29.14 -3.02
N SER A 51 6.04 28.88 -4.19
CA SER A 51 6.57 29.40 -5.46
C SER A 51 6.43 30.92 -5.52
N ALA A 52 5.41 31.46 -4.85
CA ALA A 52 5.24 32.90 -4.68
C ALA A 52 6.27 33.52 -3.69
N SER A 53 6.97 32.71 -2.88
CA SER A 53 7.91 33.19 -1.85
C SER A 53 9.37 33.30 -2.28
N GLY A 54 9.69 33.17 -3.57
CA GLY A 54 10.98 33.68 -4.09
C GLY A 54 12.13 32.69 -4.31
N GLY A 55 11.81 31.42 -4.63
CA GLY A 55 12.77 30.48 -5.22
C GLY A 55 13.13 29.33 -4.31
N ARG A 56 12.89 28.11 -4.78
CA ARG A 56 13.20 26.87 -4.08
C ARG A 56 14.25 26.08 -4.85
N ASP A 57 15.15 25.43 -4.12
CA ASP A 57 16.12 24.49 -4.68
C ASP A 57 15.49 23.10 -4.95
N ALA A 58 16.24 22.23 -5.63
CA ALA A 58 15.82 20.87 -5.91
C ALA A 58 15.59 20.05 -4.62
N GLY A 59 16.38 20.33 -3.55
CA GLY A 59 16.29 19.67 -2.25
C GLY A 59 14.93 19.87 -1.57
N TYR A 60 14.38 21.08 -1.62
CA TYR A 60 13.04 21.35 -1.11
C TYR A 60 11.98 20.48 -1.83
N TRP A 61 12.00 20.44 -3.16
CA TRP A 61 11.00 19.71 -3.95
C TRP A 61 11.09 18.22 -3.69
N TYR A 62 12.32 17.72 -3.57
CA TYR A 62 12.61 16.36 -3.19
C TYR A 62 12.00 16.00 -1.83
N GLY A 63 12.25 16.81 -0.80
CA GLY A 63 11.68 16.64 0.54
C GLY A 63 10.15 16.71 0.56
N THR A 64 9.56 17.62 -0.23
CA THR A 64 8.10 17.79 -0.31
C THR A 64 7.42 16.59 -0.95
N ILE A 65 7.95 16.08 -2.06
CA ILE A 65 7.43 14.86 -2.71
C ILE A 65 7.55 13.69 -1.75
N PHE A 66 8.71 13.55 -1.11
CA PHE A 66 8.96 12.50 -0.14
C PHE A 66 7.94 12.53 1.01
N ILE A 67 7.78 13.65 1.71
CA ILE A 67 6.80 13.80 2.81
C ILE A 67 5.38 13.55 2.32
N THR A 68 5.00 14.12 1.17
CA THR A 68 3.66 13.92 0.61
C THR A 68 3.36 12.44 0.36
N VAL A 69 4.28 11.75 -0.31
CA VAL A 69 4.09 10.36 -0.74
C VAL A 69 4.23 9.39 0.43
N THR A 70 5.14 9.61 1.36
CA THR A 70 5.43 8.66 2.45
C THR A 70 4.64 8.92 3.73
N PHE A 71 4.25 10.17 4.00
CA PHE A 71 3.48 10.51 5.20
C PHE A 71 1.99 10.58 4.91
N PHE A 72 1.59 11.52 4.06
CA PHE A 72 0.18 11.80 3.81
C PHE A 72 -0.47 10.75 2.92
N GLY A 73 0.26 10.27 1.91
CA GLY A 73 -0.18 9.25 0.97
C GLY A 73 -0.80 8.03 1.66
N PRO A 74 -0.07 7.29 2.51
CA PRO A 74 -0.58 6.12 3.22
C PRO A 74 -1.85 6.38 4.02
N ILE A 75 -1.96 7.54 4.67
CA ILE A 75 -3.13 7.90 5.47
C ILE A 75 -4.36 8.01 4.56
N PHE A 76 -4.32 8.85 3.53
CA PHE A 76 -5.46 9.02 2.62
C PHE A 76 -5.81 7.73 1.88
N VAL A 77 -4.80 6.95 1.53
CA VAL A 77 -4.94 5.65 0.89
C VAL A 77 -5.62 4.63 1.81
N LEU A 78 -5.21 4.53 3.06
CA LEU A 78 -5.80 3.65 4.06
C LEU A 78 -7.30 3.91 4.21
N PHE A 79 -7.68 5.17 4.42
CA PHE A 79 -9.08 5.56 4.58
C PHE A 79 -9.89 5.39 3.30
N SER A 80 -9.37 5.80 2.14
CA SER A 80 -10.09 5.65 0.86
C SER A 80 -10.29 4.18 0.49
N ALA A 81 -9.29 3.32 0.66
CA ALA A 81 -9.40 1.89 0.44
C ALA A 81 -10.43 1.25 1.37
N ASN A 82 -10.45 1.63 2.65
CA ASN A 82 -11.46 1.16 3.59
C ASN A 82 -12.89 1.59 3.20
N LEU A 83 -13.07 2.85 2.75
CA LEU A 83 -14.35 3.36 2.31
C LEU A 83 -14.85 2.62 1.05
N VAL A 84 -13.97 2.39 0.07
CA VAL A 84 -14.30 1.59 -1.12
C VAL A 84 -14.68 0.17 -0.72
N ALA A 85 -13.88 -0.47 0.15
CA ALA A 85 -14.09 -1.85 0.59
C ALA A 85 -15.35 -2.05 1.43
N SER A 86 -15.70 -1.09 2.27
CA SER A 86 -16.92 -1.10 3.07
C SER A 86 -18.15 -0.58 2.33
N GLY A 87 -18.01 -0.10 1.08
CA GLY A 87 -19.08 0.56 0.32
C GLY A 87 -20.35 -0.28 0.18
N ALA A 88 -20.22 -1.56 -0.17
CA ALA A 88 -21.36 -2.47 -0.32
C ALA A 88 -22.16 -2.65 0.98
N ARG A 89 -21.45 -2.73 2.12
CA ARG A 89 -22.08 -2.82 3.45
C ARG A 89 -22.82 -1.54 3.81
N ARG A 90 -22.17 -0.39 3.59
CA ARG A 90 -22.74 0.94 3.90
C ARG A 90 -24.00 1.22 3.10
N SER A 91 -24.07 0.75 1.86
CA SER A 91 -25.25 0.87 1.00
C SER A 91 -26.30 -0.25 1.20
N ARG A 92 -26.10 -1.17 2.17
CA ARG A 92 -26.91 -2.39 2.36
C ARG A 92 -27.06 -3.24 1.08
N ALA A 93 -26.09 -3.17 0.18
CA ALA A 93 -26.10 -3.90 -1.08
C ALA A 93 -25.57 -5.34 -0.94
N GLU A 94 -25.12 -5.74 0.25
CA GLU A 94 -24.61 -7.10 0.51
C GLU A 94 -25.66 -8.17 0.19
N GLU A 95 -26.95 -7.92 0.47
CA GLU A 95 -28.05 -8.85 0.14
C GLU A 95 -28.18 -9.08 -1.37
N MET A 96 -28.08 -8.02 -2.17
CA MET A 96 -28.09 -8.10 -3.63
C MET A 96 -26.82 -8.75 -4.19
N LEU A 97 -25.72 -8.72 -3.44
CA LEU A 97 -24.47 -9.33 -3.88
C LEU A 97 -24.41 -10.83 -3.57
N ASN A 98 -25.19 -11.31 -2.59
CA ASN A 98 -25.30 -12.73 -2.25
C ASN A 98 -25.95 -13.55 -3.37
N VAL A 99 -26.76 -12.91 -4.24
CA VAL A 99 -27.36 -13.58 -5.42
C VAL A 99 -26.43 -13.62 -6.63
N THR A 100 -25.28 -12.92 -6.60
CA THR A 100 -24.32 -12.98 -7.71
C THR A 100 -23.47 -14.25 -7.63
N PRO A 101 -23.17 -14.92 -8.76
CA PRO A 101 -22.40 -16.18 -8.77
C PRO A 101 -20.89 -15.99 -8.46
N THR A 102 -20.52 -14.88 -7.84
CA THR A 102 -19.11 -14.54 -7.56
C THR A 102 -18.83 -14.79 -6.09
N THR A 103 -17.85 -15.64 -5.79
CA THR A 103 -17.46 -15.91 -4.40
C THR A 103 -16.87 -14.66 -3.73
N ASP A 104 -17.09 -14.52 -2.43
CA ASP A 104 -16.58 -13.40 -1.64
C ASP A 104 -15.04 -13.29 -1.67
N THR A 105 -14.36 -14.44 -1.69
CA THR A 105 -12.91 -14.56 -1.88
C THR A 105 -12.44 -13.93 -3.20
N ARG A 106 -13.15 -14.17 -4.32
CA ARG A 106 -12.79 -13.59 -5.62
C ARG A 106 -13.00 -12.09 -5.64
N ARG A 107 -14.10 -11.61 -5.04
CA ARG A 107 -14.36 -10.17 -4.92
C ARG A 107 -13.27 -9.48 -4.11
N THR A 108 -12.80 -10.12 -3.06
CA THR A 108 -11.76 -9.57 -2.18
C THR A 108 -10.40 -9.59 -2.83
N TRP A 109 -10.06 -10.64 -3.58
CA TRP A 109 -8.87 -10.60 -4.44
C TRP A 109 -8.92 -9.46 -5.45
N ALA A 110 -10.06 -9.31 -6.14
CA ALA A 110 -10.23 -8.23 -7.12
C ALA A 110 -10.11 -6.84 -6.47
N MET A 111 -10.63 -6.69 -5.25
CA MET A 111 -10.53 -5.46 -4.47
C MET A 111 -9.11 -5.19 -3.97
N SER A 112 -8.43 -6.18 -3.37
CA SER A 112 -7.05 -6.07 -2.93
C SER A 112 -6.11 -5.70 -4.08
N LEU A 113 -6.26 -6.36 -5.24
CA LEU A 113 -5.47 -6.04 -6.44
C LEU A 113 -5.86 -4.69 -7.05
N GLY A 114 -7.16 -4.39 -7.12
CA GLY A 114 -7.67 -3.12 -7.63
C GLY A 114 -7.25 -1.92 -6.79
N VAL A 115 -7.01 -2.13 -5.48
CA VAL A 115 -6.47 -1.12 -4.58
C VAL A 115 -4.94 -1.08 -4.69
N ALA A 116 -4.26 -2.21 -4.55
CA ALA A 116 -2.79 -2.25 -4.48
C ALA A 116 -2.10 -1.78 -5.77
N LEU A 117 -2.58 -2.19 -6.94
CA LEU A 117 -1.88 -1.92 -8.21
C LEU A 117 -1.82 -0.44 -8.57
N PRO A 118 -2.93 0.35 -8.57
CA PRO A 118 -2.85 1.78 -8.83
C PRO A 118 -1.97 2.52 -7.82
N LEU A 119 -2.01 2.12 -6.56
CA LEU A 119 -1.25 2.76 -5.49
C LEU A 119 0.24 2.45 -5.57
N ALA A 120 0.60 1.21 -5.90
CA ALA A 120 1.97 0.85 -6.25
C ALA A 120 2.45 1.67 -7.46
N GLY A 121 1.58 1.85 -8.46
CA GLY A 121 1.86 2.71 -9.62
C GLY A 121 2.13 4.17 -9.23
N VAL A 122 1.31 4.75 -8.35
CA VAL A 122 1.54 6.12 -7.83
C VAL A 122 2.87 6.20 -7.07
N GLY A 123 3.19 5.21 -6.25
CA GLY A 123 4.47 5.15 -5.54
C GLY A 123 5.66 5.04 -6.50
N ALA A 124 5.52 4.26 -7.57
CA ALA A 124 6.55 4.12 -8.60
C ALA A 124 6.73 5.41 -9.41
N VAL A 125 5.64 6.14 -9.70
CA VAL A 125 5.71 7.48 -10.32
C VAL A 125 6.42 8.47 -9.40
N GLY A 126 6.11 8.46 -8.09
CA GLY A 126 6.82 9.27 -7.10
C GLY A 126 8.32 8.95 -7.05
N ALA A 127 8.68 7.67 -7.01
CA ALA A 127 10.06 7.21 -7.08
C ALA A 127 10.77 7.67 -8.36
N GLY A 128 10.12 7.54 -9.51
CA GLY A 128 10.66 8.00 -10.79
C GLY A 128 10.83 9.52 -10.86
N ALA A 129 9.90 10.29 -10.30
CA ALA A 129 10.02 11.73 -10.18
C ALA A 129 11.22 12.13 -9.32
N MET A 130 11.41 11.48 -8.17
CA MET A 130 12.57 11.71 -7.29
C MET A 130 13.90 11.37 -7.98
N ALA A 131 13.96 10.25 -8.72
CA ALA A 131 15.14 9.88 -9.51
C ALA A 131 15.42 10.87 -10.66
N LEU A 132 14.38 11.43 -11.28
CA LEU A 132 14.55 12.46 -12.30
C LEU A 132 15.12 13.75 -11.71
N ILE A 133 14.62 14.20 -10.55
CA ILE A 133 15.13 15.42 -9.89
C ILE A 133 16.61 15.24 -9.52
N ASP A 134 16.99 14.07 -9.00
CA ASP A 134 18.38 13.72 -8.71
C ASP A 134 19.31 13.85 -9.94
N SER A 135 18.82 13.46 -11.12
CA SER A 135 19.61 13.54 -12.36
C SER A 135 20.00 14.97 -12.81
N VAL A 136 19.34 16.01 -12.26
CA VAL A 136 19.56 17.42 -12.63
C VAL A 136 20.63 18.10 -11.76
N LYS A 137 21.26 17.37 -10.82
CA LYS A 137 22.55 17.68 -10.13
C LYS A 137 22.60 18.83 -9.09
N ASP A 138 21.47 19.30 -8.58
CA ASP A 138 21.44 20.35 -7.53
C ASP A 138 21.04 19.82 -6.14
N ILE A 139 21.16 18.51 -5.89
CA ILE A 139 20.87 17.91 -4.57
C ILE A 139 22.19 17.47 -3.91
N PRO A 140 22.46 17.83 -2.65
CA PRO A 140 23.58 17.29 -1.89
C PRO A 140 23.55 15.75 -1.89
N PRO A 141 24.67 15.05 -2.14
CA PRO A 141 24.71 13.58 -2.20
C PRO A 141 24.15 12.88 -0.96
N GLU A 142 24.25 13.52 0.19
CA GLU A 142 23.70 13.06 1.47
C GLU A 142 22.16 13.03 1.52
N ASP A 143 21.48 13.78 0.65
CA ASP A 143 20.01 13.84 0.60
C ASP A 143 19.42 12.92 -0.49
N VAL A 144 20.28 12.36 -1.35
CA VAL A 144 19.88 11.48 -2.44
C VAL A 144 19.52 10.09 -1.91
N ARG A 145 18.30 9.64 -2.22
CA ARG A 145 17.85 8.29 -1.87
C ARG A 145 18.43 7.25 -2.82
N THR A 146 18.86 6.12 -2.25
CA THR A 146 19.28 4.96 -3.01
C THR A 146 18.09 4.31 -3.74
N ALA A 147 18.37 3.53 -4.79
CA ALA A 147 17.34 2.79 -5.51
C ALA A 147 16.52 1.86 -4.60
N GLY A 148 17.16 1.28 -3.57
CA GLY A 148 16.49 0.43 -2.59
C GLY A 148 15.54 1.19 -1.68
N GLU A 149 15.82 2.46 -1.38
CA GLU A 149 14.92 3.34 -0.61
C GLU A 149 13.73 3.80 -1.44
N LEU A 150 13.97 4.18 -2.70
CA LEU A 150 12.90 4.55 -3.64
C LEU A 150 11.97 3.37 -3.95
N ALA A 151 12.49 2.14 -3.99
CA ALA A 151 11.71 0.93 -4.19
C ALA A 151 10.68 0.65 -3.08
N GLN A 152 10.77 1.33 -1.93
CA GLN A 152 9.84 1.16 -0.82
C GLN A 152 8.52 1.91 -1.05
N LEU A 153 8.54 3.03 -1.79
CA LEU A 153 7.36 3.89 -2.00
C LEU A 153 6.14 3.14 -2.59
N PRO A 154 6.28 2.28 -3.62
CA PRO A 154 5.18 1.47 -4.11
C PRO A 154 4.56 0.57 -3.04
N PHE A 155 5.39 -0.07 -2.22
CA PHE A 155 4.94 -1.02 -1.20
C PHE A 155 4.31 -0.33 0.00
N VAL A 156 4.78 0.87 0.37
CA VAL A 156 4.20 1.67 1.44
C VAL A 156 2.75 2.08 1.08
N LEU A 157 2.53 2.59 -0.14
CA LEU A 157 1.19 2.94 -0.59
C LEU A 157 0.30 1.71 -0.81
N ALA A 158 0.81 0.66 -1.46
CA ALA A 158 0.06 -0.56 -1.65
C ALA A 158 -0.32 -1.21 -0.30
N GLY A 159 0.63 -1.27 0.64
CA GLY A 159 0.44 -1.80 1.98
C GLY A 159 -0.62 -1.04 2.76
N ALA A 160 -0.61 0.29 2.72
CA ALA A 160 -1.64 1.10 3.33
C ALA A 160 -3.04 0.82 2.75
N GLY A 161 -3.13 0.67 1.42
CA GLY A 161 -4.39 0.33 0.76
C GLY A 161 -4.90 -1.05 1.16
N LEU A 162 -4.01 -2.05 1.17
CA LEU A 162 -4.31 -3.42 1.59
C LEU A 162 -4.70 -3.50 3.06
N LEU A 163 -4.05 -2.70 3.92
CA LEU A 163 -4.42 -2.57 5.33
C LEU A 163 -5.82 -1.96 5.48
N GLY A 164 -6.20 -1.03 4.61
CA GLY A 164 -7.55 -0.45 4.58
C GLY A 164 -8.62 -1.47 4.20
N VAL A 165 -8.32 -2.31 3.21
CA VAL A 165 -9.17 -3.45 2.81
C VAL A 165 -9.26 -4.48 3.95
N LEU A 166 -8.12 -4.83 4.57
CA LEU A 166 -8.06 -5.74 5.71
C LEU A 166 -8.91 -5.24 6.86
N ALA A 167 -8.78 -3.96 7.23
CA ALA A 167 -9.57 -3.32 8.27
C ALA A 167 -11.06 -3.35 7.94
N ALA A 168 -11.45 -3.05 6.69
CA ALA A 168 -12.85 -3.11 6.28
C ALA A 168 -13.42 -4.53 6.38
N ARG A 169 -12.56 -5.55 6.19
CA ARG A 169 -12.95 -6.94 6.32
C ARG A 169 -12.99 -7.40 7.76
N TRP A 170 -12.02 -7.10 8.60
CA TRP A 170 -11.94 -7.66 9.95
C TRP A 170 -12.67 -6.83 11.01
N LEU A 171 -12.84 -5.53 10.77
CA LEU A 171 -13.46 -4.58 11.70
C LEU A 171 -14.68 -3.91 11.02
N PRO A 172 -15.82 -4.62 10.90
CA PRO A 172 -16.98 -4.17 10.12
C PRO A 172 -17.83 -3.10 10.83
N PHE A 173 -17.21 -2.12 11.48
CA PHE A 173 -17.86 -0.99 12.14
C PHE A 173 -17.23 0.33 11.69
N ALA A 174 -17.94 1.45 11.84
CA ALA A 174 -17.54 2.76 11.29
C ALA A 174 -16.15 3.22 11.76
N GLY A 175 -15.76 2.88 12.98
CA GLY A 175 -14.45 3.22 13.56
C GLY A 175 -13.32 2.22 13.28
N GLY A 176 -13.57 1.12 12.56
CA GLY A 176 -12.59 0.04 12.41
C GLY A 176 -11.27 0.50 11.79
N VAL A 177 -11.34 1.32 10.75
CA VAL A 177 -10.16 1.92 10.10
C VAL A 177 -9.41 2.88 11.02
N LEU A 178 -10.11 3.62 11.87
CA LEU A 178 -9.49 4.52 12.84
C LEU A 178 -8.72 3.71 13.89
N VAL A 179 -9.28 2.61 14.38
CA VAL A 179 -8.57 1.69 15.29
C VAL A 179 -7.32 1.13 14.62
N THR A 180 -7.40 0.71 13.35
CA THR A 180 -6.22 0.23 12.61
C THR A 180 -5.17 1.32 12.43
N PHE A 181 -5.58 2.55 12.09
CA PHE A 181 -4.68 3.70 11.97
C PHE A 181 -3.97 4.02 13.28
N LEU A 182 -4.72 4.08 14.39
CA LEU A 182 -4.17 4.33 15.72
C LEU A 182 -3.24 3.20 16.17
N ALA A 183 -3.61 1.94 15.94
CA ALA A 183 -2.79 0.79 16.28
C ALA A 183 -1.48 0.77 15.49
N ALA A 184 -1.51 1.06 14.19
CA ALA A 184 -0.31 1.15 13.36
C ALA A 184 0.59 2.33 13.80
N THR A 185 -0.02 3.47 14.10
CA THR A 185 0.69 4.68 14.57
C THR A 185 1.33 4.45 15.95
N LEU A 186 0.58 3.95 16.93
CA LEU A 186 1.07 3.65 18.27
C LEU A 186 2.10 2.52 18.25
N GLY A 187 1.89 1.50 17.40
CA GLY A 187 2.84 0.42 17.19
C GLY A 187 4.19 0.97 16.72
N GLY A 188 4.19 1.87 15.72
CA GLY A 188 5.38 2.59 15.29
C GLY A 188 6.01 3.38 16.43
N LEU A 189 5.23 4.23 17.12
CA LEU A 189 5.72 5.02 18.25
C LEU A 189 6.42 4.17 19.33
N VAL A 190 5.84 3.04 19.71
CA VAL A 190 6.38 2.14 20.73
C VAL A 190 7.61 1.37 20.23
N LEU A 191 7.55 0.82 19.02
CA LEU A 191 8.64 0.04 18.42
C LEU A 191 9.89 0.92 18.19
N PHE A 192 9.70 2.16 17.76
CA PHE A 192 10.81 3.08 17.49
C PHE A 192 11.17 3.96 18.67
N ARG A 193 10.33 4.04 19.71
CA ARG A 193 10.50 4.97 20.85
C ARG A 193 10.74 6.41 20.40
N ARG A 194 10.09 6.84 19.31
CA ARG A 194 10.27 8.14 18.64
C ARG A 194 8.99 8.96 18.71
N PHE A 195 8.81 9.72 19.79
CA PHE A 195 7.61 10.55 20.00
C PHE A 195 7.74 11.96 19.40
N ASP A 196 8.94 12.32 18.98
CA ASP A 196 9.37 13.70 18.87
C ASP A 196 9.24 14.23 17.43
N SER A 197 9.24 13.34 16.43
CA SER A 197 9.47 13.71 15.03
C SER A 197 8.21 13.80 14.17
N GLY A 198 7.01 13.52 14.69
CA GLY A 198 5.75 13.56 13.93
C GLY A 198 5.65 12.59 12.74
N ILE A 199 6.75 11.90 12.41
CA ILE A 199 7.04 11.26 11.12
C ILE A 199 7.14 9.73 11.28
N TRP A 200 6.54 9.16 12.32
CA TRP A 200 6.60 7.72 12.66
C TRP A 200 6.19 6.73 11.55
N TRP A 201 5.59 7.19 10.46
CA TRP A 201 5.31 6.38 9.26
C TRP A 201 6.46 6.32 8.23
N MET A 202 7.49 7.18 8.31
CA MET A 202 8.52 7.34 7.27
C MET A 202 9.92 6.77 7.62
N TRP A 203 10.19 6.45 8.89
CA TRP A 203 11.59 6.28 9.37
C TRP A 203 12.30 4.97 8.99
N TRP A 204 11.66 4.10 8.24
CA TRP A 204 12.23 2.85 7.71
C TRP A 204 12.93 3.04 6.35
N THR A 205 12.85 4.24 5.78
CA THR A 205 13.12 4.50 4.35
C THR A 205 14.46 5.19 4.06
N THR A 206 15.29 5.43 5.07
CA THR A 206 16.44 6.33 4.91
C THR A 206 17.67 5.84 5.66
N GLY A 207 18.78 5.65 4.94
CA GLY A 207 20.14 5.49 5.46
C GLY A 207 20.77 6.81 5.90
N THR A 208 20.00 7.90 5.84
CA THR A 208 20.42 9.24 6.25
C THR A 208 19.93 9.53 7.66
N PRO A 209 20.74 10.21 8.50
CA PRO A 209 20.24 10.75 9.76
C PRO A 209 19.07 11.70 9.51
N PHE A 210 18.11 11.72 10.43
CA PHE A 210 17.05 12.72 10.44
C PHE A 210 16.92 13.26 11.87
N GLU A 211 16.80 14.58 12.05
CA GLU A 211 16.72 15.22 13.37
C GLU A 211 17.79 14.73 14.38
N GLY A 212 19.02 14.49 13.90
CA GLY A 212 20.15 14.04 14.73
C GLY A 212 20.09 12.58 15.16
N GLN A 213 19.14 11.78 14.68
CA GLN A 213 19.07 10.36 15.01
C GLN A 213 19.60 9.49 13.87
N ALA A 214 20.32 8.42 14.26
CA ALA A 214 20.84 7.45 13.32
C ALA A 214 19.72 6.66 12.61
N PRO A 215 19.93 6.29 11.34
CA PRO A 215 19.04 5.39 10.63
C PRO A 215 19.01 4.00 11.30
N VAL A 216 17.91 3.27 11.11
CA VAL A 216 17.84 1.87 11.57
C VAL A 216 18.81 1.04 10.73
N PRO A 217 19.63 0.16 11.35
CA PRO A 217 20.51 -0.72 10.58
C PRO A 217 19.71 -1.62 9.63
N GLY A 218 20.30 -1.92 8.47
CA GLY A 218 19.75 -2.82 7.47
C GLY A 218 19.89 -2.32 6.04
N GLU A 219 19.81 -3.25 5.08
CA GLU A 219 19.90 -2.90 3.66
C GLU A 219 18.53 -2.45 3.11
N PRO A 220 18.43 -1.31 2.40
CA PRO A 220 17.13 -0.77 1.95
C PRO A 220 16.30 -1.72 1.08
N TRP A 221 16.95 -2.58 0.29
CA TRP A 221 16.27 -3.56 -0.56
C TRP A 221 15.66 -4.72 0.24
N LEU A 222 16.29 -5.12 1.35
CA LEU A 222 15.72 -6.11 2.28
C LEU A 222 14.45 -5.56 2.90
N HIS A 223 14.42 -4.26 3.22
CA HIS A 223 13.22 -3.62 3.72
C HIS A 223 12.10 -3.58 2.67
N ALA A 224 12.42 -3.26 1.41
CA ALA A 224 11.43 -3.32 0.33
C ALA A 224 10.84 -4.74 0.17
N ALA A 225 11.68 -5.78 0.26
CA ALA A 225 11.23 -7.17 0.24
C ALA A 225 10.35 -7.52 1.46
N TYR A 226 10.72 -7.03 2.65
CA TYR A 226 9.91 -7.16 3.86
C TYR A 226 8.54 -6.49 3.71
N LEU A 227 8.48 -5.26 3.19
CA LEU A 227 7.23 -4.54 2.91
C LEU A 227 6.36 -5.29 1.89
N ALA A 228 6.96 -5.87 0.86
CA ALA A 228 6.24 -6.72 -0.09
C ALA A 228 5.63 -7.95 0.60
N GLY A 229 6.38 -8.58 1.52
CA GLY A 229 5.89 -9.66 2.38
C GLY A 229 4.72 -9.24 3.27
N LEU A 230 4.79 -8.06 3.90
CA LEU A 230 3.67 -7.49 4.67
C LEU A 230 2.43 -7.22 3.81
N CYS A 231 2.62 -6.68 2.59
CA CYS A 231 1.53 -6.51 1.63
C CYS A 231 0.86 -7.86 1.31
N ALA A 232 1.66 -8.89 1.04
CA ALA A 232 1.15 -10.23 0.78
C ALA A 232 0.38 -10.80 1.98
N CYS A 233 0.91 -10.65 3.20
CA CYS A 233 0.24 -11.04 4.44
C CYS A 233 -1.12 -10.35 4.60
N ALA A 234 -1.18 -9.03 4.40
CA ALA A 234 -2.42 -8.26 4.50
C ALA A 234 -3.46 -8.71 3.45
N ALA A 235 -3.03 -8.95 2.20
CA ALA A 235 -3.91 -9.45 1.15
C ALA A 235 -4.46 -10.85 1.48
N ILE A 236 -3.59 -11.78 1.90
CA ILE A 236 -3.97 -13.16 2.27
C ILE A 236 -4.93 -13.15 3.47
N ALA A 237 -4.63 -12.38 4.52
CA ALA A 237 -5.46 -12.26 5.70
C ALA A 237 -6.83 -11.62 5.39
N ALA A 238 -6.89 -10.68 4.45
CA ALA A 238 -8.15 -10.12 3.98
C ALA A 238 -8.97 -11.17 3.22
N VAL A 239 -8.33 -11.92 2.32
CA VAL A 239 -8.97 -12.91 1.44
C VAL A 239 -9.55 -14.09 2.21
N TYR A 240 -8.79 -14.66 3.15
CA TYR A 240 -9.16 -15.91 3.83
C TYR A 240 -9.71 -15.66 5.25
N ARG A 241 -10.57 -14.66 5.41
CA ARG A 241 -11.25 -14.37 6.68
C ARG A 241 -12.15 -15.52 7.14
N ASP A 242 -12.79 -16.22 6.20
CA ASP A 242 -13.83 -17.21 6.50
C ASP A 242 -13.25 -18.49 7.12
N ARG A 243 -13.88 -18.99 8.18
CA ARG A 243 -13.43 -20.21 8.89
C ARG A 243 -13.28 -21.43 7.97
N ALA A 244 -14.16 -21.56 6.99
CA ALA A 244 -14.09 -22.64 6.00
C ALA A 244 -12.80 -22.61 5.15
N GLN A 245 -12.10 -21.48 5.13
CA GLN A 245 -10.89 -21.26 4.35
C GLN A 245 -9.62 -21.22 5.21
N TRP A 246 -9.73 -21.39 6.53
CA TRP A 246 -8.58 -21.41 7.44
C TRP A 246 -7.51 -22.45 7.09
N PRO A 247 -7.83 -23.65 6.58
CA PRO A 247 -6.78 -24.57 6.13
C PRO A 247 -5.95 -23.98 4.98
N ARG A 248 -6.58 -23.22 4.07
CA ARG A 248 -5.88 -22.53 2.97
C ARG A 248 -5.09 -21.32 3.47
N LEU A 249 -5.65 -20.58 4.43
CA LEU A 249 -4.94 -19.52 5.13
C LEU A 249 -3.69 -20.07 5.83
N ALA A 250 -3.78 -21.22 6.48
CA ALA A 250 -2.62 -21.85 7.10
C ALA A 250 -1.59 -22.28 6.04
N LEU A 251 -2.04 -22.94 4.98
CA LEU A 251 -1.16 -23.46 3.93
C LEU A 251 -0.42 -22.36 3.15
N VAL A 252 -1.05 -21.22 2.89
CA VAL A 252 -0.44 -20.12 2.12
C VAL A 252 0.10 -19.02 3.03
N GLY A 253 -0.65 -18.65 4.07
CA GLY A 253 -0.32 -17.56 4.98
C GLY A 253 0.84 -17.88 5.91
N VAL A 254 0.97 -19.11 6.43
CA VAL A 254 2.10 -19.45 7.32
C VAL A 254 3.44 -19.34 6.59
N PRO A 255 3.64 -19.90 5.38
CA PRO A 255 4.89 -19.72 4.64
C PRO A 255 5.19 -18.25 4.32
N VAL A 256 4.19 -17.47 3.88
CA VAL A 256 4.39 -16.05 3.55
C VAL A 256 4.73 -15.24 4.80
N MET A 257 4.06 -15.49 5.92
CA MET A 257 4.37 -14.85 7.20
C MET A 257 5.77 -15.24 7.69
N ALA A 258 6.14 -16.53 7.63
CA ALA A 258 7.46 -16.99 8.01
C ALA A 258 8.55 -16.34 7.15
N ALA A 259 8.39 -16.31 5.83
CA ALA A 259 9.33 -15.62 4.92
C ALA A 259 9.43 -14.13 5.24
N THR A 260 8.31 -13.46 5.54
CA THR A 260 8.28 -12.04 5.92
C THR A 260 9.01 -11.81 7.25
N LEU A 261 8.84 -12.70 8.23
CA LEU A 261 9.55 -12.62 9.52
C LEU A 261 11.05 -12.87 9.35
N VAL A 262 11.45 -13.80 8.47
CA VAL A 262 12.86 -14.04 8.14
C VAL A 262 13.48 -12.80 7.49
N LEU A 263 12.79 -12.17 6.54
CA LEU A 263 13.26 -10.92 5.93
C LEU A 263 13.39 -9.80 6.95
N GLY A 264 12.41 -9.65 7.86
CA GLY A 264 12.47 -8.68 8.95
C GLY A 264 13.62 -8.96 9.93
N TRP A 265 13.90 -10.23 10.23
CA TRP A 265 15.03 -10.62 11.05
C TRP A 265 16.38 -10.35 10.38
N LEU A 266 16.50 -10.67 9.09
CA LEU A 266 17.71 -10.40 8.31
C LEU A 266 17.99 -8.90 8.20
N GLN A 267 16.95 -8.07 8.12
CA GLN A 267 17.11 -6.61 8.13
C GLN A 267 17.72 -6.08 9.43
N LEU A 268 17.47 -6.73 10.57
CA LEU A 268 17.96 -6.30 11.88
C LEU A 268 19.39 -6.76 12.20
N ARG A 269 20.00 -7.58 11.33
CA ARG A 269 21.37 -8.07 11.48
C ARG A 269 22.34 -7.23 10.66
#